data_AF-A0A820NFU7-F1
#
_entry.id   AF-A0A820NFU7-F1
#
_cell.length_a   1.000
_cell.length_b   1.000
_cell.length_c   1.000
_cell.angle_alpha   90.00
_cell.angle_beta   90.00
_cell.angle_gamma   90.00
#
_symmetry.space_group_name_H-M   'P 1'
#
loop_
_entity.id
_entity.type
_entity.pdbx_description
1 polymer ?
#
loop_
_entity_poly.entity_id
_entity_poly.type
_entity_poly.pdbx_seq_one_letter_code
_entity_poly.pdbx_strand_id
1 'polypeptide(L)'
;MNTNTLPNIIIDGQDTIINNTDVVIDGNESNDTSNEEKTFYSKLNMYKESLKYPEKVMISFDYYQNIIQCLKQPKSGKAIGIDAKFHFWCKKHFKIDMTSGIEMLCSVKNGRRIVVIESYFVVLKDIHKKTGHGARDKMRHEMNEHYYWMPTQVIDIFLQCCTSCIVRKSFKLPVTPSAIVSVGFLTRLQIDLIDFRTRPDKDSQWILHCRDHYSKYSWGYALISKEAQRIADHLLSLFYQFGPCKILQSDNGREFTASVIKNLKNFWPGLIIINGRPRHPESQGLVERGNATLCQIL
;
A
#
# COMPACT_ATOMS: atom_id res chain seq x y z
N MET A 1 42.10 15.80 17.94
CA MET A 1 41.03 14.81 17.68
C MET A 1 39.80 15.61 17.28
N ASN A 2 39.53 15.72 15.98
CA ASN A 2 38.44 16.56 15.47
C ASN A 2 37.17 15.71 15.40
N THR A 3 36.16 16.07 16.20
CA THR A 3 34.82 15.50 16.12
C THR A 3 34.13 16.07 14.88
N ASN A 4 33.94 15.23 13.85
CA ASN A 4 33.13 15.57 12.69
C ASN A 4 31.66 15.68 13.10
N THR A 5 31.22 16.86 13.50
CA THR A 5 29.81 17.21 13.68
C THR A 5 29.21 17.61 12.33
N LEU A 6 28.09 16.98 11.96
CA LEU A 6 27.24 17.40 10.84
C LEU A 6 26.82 18.87 11.00
N PRO A 7 26.57 19.60 9.90
CA PRO A 7 26.20 21.01 9.98
C PRO A 7 24.86 21.18 10.70
N ASN A 8 24.78 22.19 11.58
CA ASN A 8 23.54 22.58 12.23
C ASN A 8 22.50 22.98 11.17
N ILE A 9 21.40 22.22 11.11
CA ILE A 9 20.28 22.50 10.23
C ILE A 9 19.37 23.51 10.93
N ILE A 10 19.38 24.77 10.47
CA ILE A 10 18.39 25.76 10.89
C ILE A 10 17.11 25.53 10.09
N ILE A 11 16.10 24.99 10.77
CA ILE A 11 14.73 24.88 10.28
C ILE A 11 14.00 26.16 10.75
N ASP A 12 13.60 27.03 9.82
CA ASP A 12 12.89 28.26 10.17
C ASP A 12 11.61 27.92 10.97
N GLY A 13 11.52 28.45 12.20
CA GLY A 13 10.29 28.52 12.98
C GLY A 13 10.39 28.23 14.48
N GLN A 14 11.40 27.51 14.98
CA GLN A 14 11.65 27.33 16.41
C GLN A 14 13.16 27.15 16.67
N ASP A 15 13.69 27.92 17.62
CA ASP A 15 15.05 27.80 18.15
C ASP A 15 15.21 26.44 18.86
N THR A 16 15.50 25.39 18.11
CA THR A 16 15.86 24.09 18.70
C THR A 16 17.34 23.83 18.45
N ILE A 17 18.17 24.26 19.41
CA ILE A 17 19.55 23.77 19.55
C ILE A 17 19.45 22.33 20.06
N ILE A 18 19.75 21.35 19.20
CA ILE A 18 19.80 19.94 19.62
C ILE A 18 21.16 19.73 20.32
N ASN A 19 21.19 19.97 21.63
CA ASN A 19 22.28 19.51 22.48
C ASN A 19 22.08 18.02 22.75
N ASN A 20 23.04 17.20 22.30
CA ASN A 20 23.15 15.80 22.71
C ASN A 20 23.61 15.76 24.17
N THR A 21 22.67 15.90 25.10
CA THR A 21 22.75 15.35 26.46
C THR A 21 21.39 15.60 27.13
N ASP A 22 20.79 14.52 27.62
CA ASP A 22 19.64 14.46 28.50
C ASP A 22 18.25 14.75 27.90
N VAL A 23 17.67 13.73 27.25
CA VAL A 23 16.22 13.59 27.14
C VAL A 23 15.80 12.27 27.79
N VAL A 24 15.04 12.41 28.87
CA VAL A 24 14.32 11.34 29.56
C VAL A 24 13.42 10.61 28.56
N ILE A 25 13.61 9.29 28.49
CA ILE A 25 12.92 8.39 27.58
C ILE A 25 11.47 8.24 28.04
N ASP A 26 10.53 8.71 27.23
CA ASP A 26 9.19 8.13 27.18
C ASP A 26 9.08 7.33 25.88
N GLY A 27 9.00 6.01 26.02
CA GLY A 27 9.27 5.05 24.95
C GLY A 27 8.06 4.80 24.06
N ASN A 28 8.17 5.15 22.76
CA ASN A 28 7.63 4.36 21.63
C ASN A 28 7.91 4.91 20.21
N GLU A 29 8.48 6.11 20.02
CA GLU A 29 8.67 6.69 18.66
C GLU A 29 10.03 6.43 17.98
N SER A 30 11.02 5.87 18.68
CA SER A 30 12.42 5.83 18.20
C SER A 30 12.73 4.68 17.21
N ASN A 31 12.03 3.54 17.29
CA ASN A 31 12.35 2.37 16.48
C ASN A 31 11.89 2.48 15.01
N ASP A 32 10.74 3.10 14.75
CA ASP A 32 10.18 3.19 13.39
C ASP A 32 10.93 4.21 12.51
N THR A 33 11.35 5.34 13.09
CA THR A 33 12.08 6.38 12.34
C THR A 33 13.41 5.86 11.80
N SER A 34 14.14 5.04 12.58
CA SER A 34 15.41 4.45 12.15
C SER A 34 15.23 3.51 10.94
N ASN A 35 14.10 2.82 10.86
CA ASN A 35 13.85 1.86 9.80
C ASN A 35 13.45 2.54 8.47
N GLU A 36 12.62 3.58 8.54
CA GLU A 36 12.26 4.40 7.37
C GLU A 36 13.50 5.04 6.74
N GLU A 37 14.39 5.60 7.57
CA GLU A 37 15.61 6.26 7.14
C GLU A 37 16.58 5.30 6.45
N LYS A 38 16.82 4.13 7.05
CA LYS A 38 17.65 3.07 6.44
C LYS A 38 17.10 2.63 5.08
N THR A 39 15.79 2.42 5.01
CA THR A 39 15.11 2.03 3.77
C THR A 39 15.22 3.12 2.70
N PHE A 40 15.07 4.38 3.10
CA PHE A 40 15.22 5.53 2.22
C PHE A 40 16.63 5.59 1.62
N TYR A 41 17.67 5.56 2.46
CA TYR A 41 19.06 5.64 1.98
C TYR A 41 19.48 4.43 1.13
N SER A 42 18.96 3.23 1.43
CA SER A 42 19.16 2.06 0.58
C SER A 42 18.63 2.28 -0.84
N LYS A 43 17.38 2.73 -0.97
CA LYS A 43 16.78 3.06 -2.28
C LYS A 43 17.47 4.24 -2.97
N LEU A 44 17.88 5.25 -2.19
CA LEU A 44 18.58 6.42 -2.70
C LEU A 44 19.94 6.06 -3.29
N ASN A 45 20.67 5.13 -2.67
CA ASN A 45 21.94 4.65 -3.20
C ASN A 45 21.77 3.92 -4.53
N MET A 46 20.75 3.07 -4.67
CA MET A 46 20.42 2.45 -5.97
C MET A 46 20.14 3.50 -7.05
N TYR A 47 19.42 4.57 -6.69
CA TYR A 47 19.19 5.69 -7.62
C TYR A 47 20.50 6.44 -7.93
N LYS A 48 21.36 6.69 -6.94
CA LYS A 48 22.68 7.32 -7.13
C LYS A 48 23.52 6.57 -8.15
N GLU A 49 23.60 5.25 -8.05
CA GLU A 49 24.37 4.39 -8.94
C GLU A 49 23.85 4.40 -10.39
N SER A 50 22.55 4.67 -10.58
CA SER A 50 21.95 4.78 -11.93
C SER A 50 22.31 6.07 -12.68
N LEU A 51 22.88 7.08 -11.99
CA LEU A 51 23.15 8.39 -12.58
C LEU A 51 24.49 8.42 -13.31
N LYS A 52 24.53 9.09 -14.48
CA LYS A 52 25.76 9.30 -15.25
C LYS A 52 26.78 10.18 -14.52
N TYR A 53 26.32 11.13 -13.70
CA TYR A 53 27.16 12.08 -12.95
C TYR A 53 26.61 12.32 -11.53
N PRO A 54 26.70 11.32 -10.63
CA PRO A 54 26.00 11.33 -9.35
C PRO A 54 26.40 12.52 -8.47
N GLU A 55 27.69 12.80 -8.33
CA GLU A 55 28.21 13.89 -7.47
C GLU A 55 27.79 15.29 -7.92
N LYS A 56 27.41 15.46 -9.21
CA LYS A 56 26.90 16.75 -9.73
C LYS A 56 25.39 16.90 -9.58
N VAL A 57 24.69 15.79 -9.37
CA VAL A 57 23.22 15.76 -9.22
C VAL A 57 22.85 15.74 -7.75
N MET A 58 23.63 15.03 -6.94
CA MET A 58 23.43 14.87 -5.51
C MET A 58 24.75 15.16 -4.81
N ILE A 59 24.77 16.25 -4.05
CA ILE A 59 25.99 16.77 -3.42
C ILE A 59 26.15 16.10 -2.06
N SER A 60 27.19 15.28 -1.90
CA SER A 60 27.60 14.73 -0.61
C SER A 60 28.18 15.83 0.29
N PHE A 61 28.25 15.57 1.60
CA PHE A 61 28.86 16.51 2.53
C PHE A 61 30.32 16.81 2.20
N ASP A 62 31.11 15.79 1.84
CA ASP A 62 32.51 15.99 1.44
C ASP A 62 32.62 16.86 0.19
N TYR A 63 31.76 16.63 -0.81
CA TYR A 63 31.74 17.44 -2.02
C TYR A 63 31.28 18.88 -1.75
N TYR A 64 30.31 19.05 -0.84
CA TYR A 64 29.88 20.36 -0.35
C TYR A 64 31.03 21.15 0.27
N GLN A 65 31.85 20.53 1.11
CA GLN A 65 33.03 21.18 1.71
C GLN A 65 34.06 21.56 0.65
N ASN A 66 34.30 20.70 -0.34
CA ASN A 66 35.19 21.00 -1.46
C ASN A 66 34.71 22.23 -2.26
N ILE A 67 33.39 22.37 -2.46
CA ILE A 67 32.82 23.55 -3.13
C ILE A 67 33.04 24.81 -2.28
N ILE A 68 32.78 24.76 -0.96
CA ILE A 68 33.02 25.91 -0.07
C ILE A 68 34.49 26.33 -0.09
N GLN A 69 35.40 25.38 0.08
CA GLN A 69 36.84 25.66 0.05
C GLN A 69 37.26 26.27 -1.28
N CYS A 70 36.73 25.75 -2.39
CA CYS A 70 36.94 26.29 -3.72
C CYS A 70 36.44 27.73 -3.87
N LEU A 71 35.29 28.07 -3.30
CA LEU A 71 34.72 29.42 -3.36
C LEU A 71 35.44 30.43 -2.45
N LYS A 72 36.07 29.96 -1.38
CA LYS A 72 36.88 30.79 -0.46
C LYS A 72 38.25 31.17 -1.00
N GLN A 73 38.73 30.52 -2.06
CA GLN A 73 40.03 30.86 -2.64
C GLN A 73 40.03 32.30 -3.20
N PRO A 74 41.14 33.07 -3.03
CA PRO A 74 41.22 34.47 -3.41
C PRO A 74 40.95 34.67 -4.92
N LYS A 75 40.29 35.79 -5.26
CA LYS A 75 39.90 36.12 -6.64
C LYS A 75 41.10 36.41 -7.57
N SER A 76 42.26 36.73 -7.00
CA SER A 76 43.49 37.11 -7.71
C SER A 76 44.58 36.05 -7.51
N GLY A 77 44.76 35.20 -8.51
CA GLY A 77 45.76 34.12 -8.53
C GLY A 77 45.20 32.84 -9.17
N LYS A 78 46.08 32.00 -9.73
CA LYS A 78 45.68 30.63 -10.12
C LYS A 78 45.23 29.91 -8.84
N ALA A 79 44.02 29.36 -8.85
CA ALA A 79 43.54 28.48 -7.79
C ALA A 79 44.58 27.37 -7.56
N ILE A 80 45.21 27.33 -6.39
CA ILE A 80 46.29 26.38 -6.10
C ILE A 80 45.64 25.03 -5.79
N GLY A 81 46.02 23.99 -6.53
CA GLY A 81 45.58 22.61 -6.29
C GLY A 81 44.13 22.30 -6.69
N ILE A 82 43.41 23.22 -7.35
CA ILE A 82 42.02 23.00 -7.79
C ILE A 82 41.95 22.98 -9.32
N ASP A 83 41.27 21.98 -9.87
CA ASP A 83 40.98 21.90 -11.30
C ASP A 83 40.23 23.15 -11.79
N ALA A 84 40.71 23.75 -12.87
CA ALA A 84 40.17 25.00 -13.40
C ALA A 84 38.71 24.87 -13.84
N LYS A 85 38.30 23.70 -14.37
CA LYS A 85 36.92 23.46 -14.80
C LYS A 85 36.00 23.33 -13.58
N PHE A 86 36.44 22.65 -12.52
CA PHE A 86 35.71 22.56 -11.26
C PHE A 86 35.54 23.93 -10.60
N HIS A 87 36.60 24.74 -10.53
CA HIS A 87 36.52 26.09 -9.95
C HIS A 87 35.59 27.01 -10.74
N PHE A 88 35.64 26.97 -12.08
CA PHE A 88 34.69 27.68 -12.92
C PHE A 88 33.24 27.21 -12.68
N TRP A 89 33.02 25.89 -12.62
CA TRP A 89 31.70 25.31 -12.36
C TRP A 89 31.16 25.74 -10.99
N CYS A 90 31.99 25.73 -9.94
CA CYS A 90 31.60 26.18 -8.61
C CYS A 90 31.12 27.62 -8.62
N LYS A 91 31.92 28.55 -9.18
CA LYS A 91 31.58 29.97 -9.26
C LYS A 91 30.34 30.26 -10.12
N LYS A 92 30.10 29.43 -11.14
CA LYS A 92 28.94 29.57 -12.02
C LYS A 92 27.63 29.19 -11.32
N HIS A 93 27.66 28.21 -10.42
CA HIS A 93 26.44 27.61 -9.87
C HIS A 93 26.18 27.94 -8.40
N PHE A 94 27.22 28.21 -7.61
CA PHE A 94 27.11 28.35 -6.16
C PHE A 94 27.73 29.63 -5.62
N LYS A 95 27.16 30.11 -4.52
CA LYS A 95 27.65 31.20 -3.69
C LYS A 95 27.57 30.79 -2.21
N ILE A 96 28.42 31.38 -1.39
CA ILE A 96 28.32 31.26 0.07
C ILE A 96 27.44 32.39 0.57
N ASP A 97 26.50 32.07 1.45
CA ASP A 97 25.63 33.01 2.15
C ASP A 97 25.74 32.80 3.66
N MET A 98 25.37 33.80 4.45
CA MET A 98 25.40 33.73 5.91
C MET A 98 23.97 33.78 6.44
N THR A 99 23.55 32.77 7.20
CA THR A 99 22.25 32.78 7.87
C THR A 99 22.44 32.47 9.34
N SER A 100 22.02 33.38 10.22
CA SER A 100 22.13 33.25 11.67
C SER A 100 23.55 32.87 12.16
N GLY A 101 24.58 33.42 11.52
CA GLY A 101 25.98 33.14 11.86
C GLY A 101 26.51 31.80 11.33
N ILE A 102 25.76 31.09 10.48
CA ILE A 102 26.19 29.84 9.84
C ILE A 102 26.39 30.06 8.34
N GLU A 103 27.54 29.62 7.83
CA GLU A 103 27.86 29.64 6.40
C GLU A 103 27.09 28.54 5.65
N MET A 104 26.37 28.93 4.61
CA MET A 104 25.55 28.01 3.83
C MET A 104 25.83 28.17 2.33
N LEU A 105 25.80 27.05 1.61
CA LEU A 105 25.94 27.04 0.16
C LEU A 105 24.57 27.28 -0.48
N CYS A 106 24.51 28.28 -1.35
CA CYS A 106 23.30 28.68 -2.04
C CYS A 106 23.51 28.72 -3.55
N SER A 107 22.43 28.55 -4.29
CA SER A 107 22.43 28.72 -5.75
C SER A 107 22.65 30.18 -6.14
N VAL A 108 23.53 30.42 -7.11
CA VAL A 108 23.69 31.76 -7.71
C VAL A 108 22.40 32.20 -8.42
N LYS A 109 21.66 31.26 -9.00
CA LYS A 109 20.50 31.55 -9.87
C LYS A 109 19.32 32.15 -9.10
N ASN A 110 19.02 31.64 -7.91
CA ASN A 110 17.81 32.01 -7.16
C ASN A 110 18.05 32.16 -5.65
N GLY A 111 19.28 32.04 -5.18
CA GLY A 111 19.61 32.20 -3.75
C GLY A 111 19.18 31.06 -2.84
N ARG A 112 18.54 30.01 -3.37
CA ARG A 112 18.02 28.90 -2.58
C ARG A 112 19.14 27.97 -2.09
N ARG A 113 18.91 27.36 -0.92
CA ARG A 113 19.91 26.57 -0.19
C ARG A 113 20.19 25.24 -0.88
N ILE A 114 21.44 24.79 -0.84
CA ILE A 114 21.84 23.46 -1.29
C ILE A 114 21.76 22.49 -0.11
N VAL A 115 21.06 21.36 -0.31
CA VAL A 115 20.97 20.30 0.69
C VAL A 115 22.00 19.23 0.36
N VAL A 116 22.65 18.69 1.39
CA VAL A 116 23.55 17.53 1.26
C VAL A 116 22.77 16.23 1.36
N ILE A 117 23.22 15.18 0.67
CA ILE A 117 22.56 13.86 0.61
C ILE A 117 22.22 13.33 2.01
N GLU A 118 23.17 13.48 2.93
CA GLU A 118 23.13 13.01 4.31
C GLU A 118 22.03 13.70 5.14
N SER A 119 21.47 14.81 4.65
CA SER A 119 20.36 15.53 5.30
C SER A 119 19.04 15.41 4.53
N TYR A 120 19.00 14.71 3.39
CA TYR A 120 17.79 14.59 2.57
C TYR A 120 16.61 14.02 3.35
N PHE A 121 16.83 12.95 4.14
CA PHE A 121 15.74 12.31 4.87
C PHE A 121 15.11 13.27 5.88
N VAL A 122 15.93 13.97 6.67
CA VAL A 122 15.47 14.93 7.68
C VAL A 122 14.69 16.08 7.04
N VAL A 123 15.24 16.69 5.98
CA VAL A 123 14.59 17.80 5.26
C VAL A 123 13.27 17.36 4.62
N LEU A 124 13.25 16.21 3.97
CA LEU A 124 12.03 15.67 3.35
C LEU A 124 10.98 15.32 4.41
N LYS A 125 11.39 14.76 5.55
CA LYS A 125 10.50 14.44 6.67
C LYS A 125 9.87 15.68 7.29
N ASP A 126 10.64 16.75 7.47
CA ASP A 126 10.12 18.04 7.94
C ASP A 126 9.10 18.63 6.97
N ILE A 127 9.45 18.75 5.68
CA ILE A 127 8.53 19.25 4.65
C ILE A 127 7.28 18.37 4.53
N HIS A 128 7.44 17.05 4.60
CA HIS A 128 6.32 16.13 4.54
C HIS A 128 5.37 16.30 5.72
N LYS A 129 5.89 16.53 6.94
CA LYS A 129 5.08 16.86 8.11
C LYS A 129 4.39 18.22 7.95
N LYS A 130 5.12 19.28 7.57
CA LYS A 130 4.61 20.64 7.36
C LYS A 130 3.47 20.69 6.33
N THR A 131 3.62 19.93 5.25
CA THR A 131 2.59 19.86 4.19
C THR A 131 1.41 18.95 4.53
N GLY A 132 1.39 18.34 5.72
CA GLY A 132 0.32 17.44 6.17
C GLY A 132 0.32 16.12 5.41
N HIS A 133 1.49 15.50 5.25
CA HIS A 133 1.72 14.32 4.41
C HIS A 133 1.37 14.57 2.93
N GLY A 134 1.82 15.71 2.39
CA GLY A 134 1.57 16.09 1.01
C GLY A 134 2.10 15.07 -0.02
N ALA A 135 1.37 14.93 -1.13
CA ALA A 135 1.84 14.16 -2.29
C ALA A 135 3.00 14.86 -3.00
N ARG A 136 3.60 14.18 -3.99
CA ARG A 136 4.81 14.60 -4.72
C ARG A 136 4.79 16.08 -5.13
N ASP A 137 3.72 16.52 -5.79
CA ASP A 137 3.69 17.87 -6.37
C ASP A 137 3.59 18.95 -5.28
N LYS A 138 2.89 18.67 -4.17
CA LYS A 138 2.82 19.56 -3.01
C LYS A 138 4.17 19.66 -2.29
N MET A 139 4.81 18.52 -2.04
CA MET A 139 6.16 18.51 -1.47
C MET A 139 7.18 19.21 -2.37
N ARG A 140 7.09 19.01 -3.68
CA ARG A 140 7.97 19.66 -4.66
C ARG A 140 7.79 21.16 -4.68
N HIS A 141 6.56 21.65 -4.56
CA HIS A 141 6.29 23.08 -4.46
C HIS A 141 6.98 23.67 -3.21
N GLU A 142 6.70 23.11 -2.04
CA GLU A 142 7.28 23.54 -0.76
C GLU A 142 8.82 23.48 -0.75
N MET A 143 9.39 22.35 -1.20
CA MET A 143 10.83 22.16 -1.29
C MET A 143 11.48 23.20 -2.18
N ASN A 144 10.85 23.50 -3.32
CA ASN A 144 11.41 24.44 -4.27
C ASN A 144 11.39 25.87 -3.75
N GLU A 145 10.61 26.24 -2.74
CA GLU A 145 10.67 27.60 -2.18
C GLU A 145 12.00 27.83 -1.42
N HIS A 146 12.48 26.81 -0.70
CA HIS A 146 13.63 26.95 0.20
C HIS A 146 14.93 26.36 -0.35
N TYR A 147 14.83 25.30 -1.16
CA TYR A 147 15.98 24.49 -1.57
C TYR A 147 16.14 24.47 -3.09
N TYR A 148 17.38 24.26 -3.53
CA TYR A 148 17.73 24.12 -4.93
C TYR A 148 18.25 22.71 -5.23
N TRP A 149 17.94 22.23 -6.43
CA TRP A 149 18.59 21.08 -7.05
C TRP A 149 18.33 19.69 -6.45
N MET A 150 17.29 19.50 -5.64
CA MET A 150 16.89 18.15 -5.26
C MET A 150 16.12 17.47 -6.41
N PRO A 151 16.55 16.29 -6.91
CA PRO A 151 15.83 15.59 -7.97
C PRO A 151 14.44 15.15 -7.51
N THR A 152 13.42 15.27 -8.37
CA THR A 152 12.05 14.82 -8.08
C THR A 152 12.01 13.33 -7.68
N GLN A 153 12.88 12.50 -8.27
CA GLN A 153 12.98 11.08 -7.95
C GLN A 153 13.29 10.83 -6.46
N VAL A 154 14.04 11.72 -5.82
CA VAL A 154 14.36 11.63 -4.38
C VAL A 154 13.09 11.82 -3.54
N ILE A 155 12.22 12.75 -3.93
CA ILE A 155 10.90 12.96 -3.28
C ILE A 155 10.04 11.70 -3.43
N ASP A 156 10.03 11.10 -4.64
CA ASP A 156 9.27 9.88 -4.90
C ASP A 156 9.77 8.69 -4.06
N ILE A 157 11.09 8.54 -3.93
CA ILE A 157 11.70 7.51 -3.07
C ILE A 157 11.27 7.72 -1.61
N PHE A 158 11.32 8.96 -1.10
CA PHE A 158 10.89 9.28 0.26
C PHE A 158 9.42 8.95 0.50
N LEU A 159 8.52 9.31 -0.43
CA LEU A 159 7.10 9.03 -0.31
C LEU A 159 6.77 7.53 -0.27
N GLN A 160 7.63 6.68 -0.84
CA GLN A 160 7.54 5.22 -0.75
C GLN A 160 8.08 4.63 0.56
N CYS A 161 8.69 5.45 1.42
CA CYS A 161 9.29 5.03 2.69
C CYS A 161 8.47 5.49 3.89
N CYS A 162 7.56 6.46 3.73
CA CYS A 162 6.76 6.95 4.84
C CYS A 162 5.69 5.93 5.27
N THR A 163 5.85 5.34 6.46
CA THR A 163 4.99 4.28 7.00
C THR A 163 3.55 4.75 7.15
N SER A 164 3.34 5.96 7.70
CA SER A 164 1.99 6.52 7.85
C SER A 164 1.27 6.70 6.51
N CYS A 165 1.98 7.10 5.45
CA CYS A 165 1.43 7.19 4.10
C CYS A 165 1.15 5.80 3.52
N ILE A 166 2.04 4.83 3.70
CA ILE A 166 1.86 3.46 3.22
C ILE A 166 0.63 2.82 3.87
N VAL A 167 0.49 2.98 5.20
CA VAL A 167 -0.67 2.49 5.96
C VAL A 167 -1.96 3.19 5.51
N ARG A 168 -1.95 4.51 5.30
CA ARG A 168 -3.13 5.24 4.77
C ARG A 168 -3.45 4.91 3.32
N LYS A 169 -2.44 4.55 2.53
CA LYS A 169 -2.56 4.10 1.15
C LYS A 169 -3.02 2.65 1.06
N SER A 170 -3.26 1.98 2.19
CA SER A 170 -3.78 0.60 2.23
C SER A 170 -4.93 0.45 1.23
N PHE A 171 -4.64 -0.45 0.32
CA PHE A 171 -5.12 -0.52 -1.03
C PHE A 171 -6.64 -0.55 -1.15
N LYS A 172 -7.21 0.34 -1.99
CA LYS A 172 -8.25 -0.09 -2.93
C LYS A 172 -7.57 -0.99 -3.96
N LEU A 173 -7.16 -2.20 -3.55
CA LEU A 173 -7.02 -3.25 -4.54
C LEU A 173 -8.42 -3.32 -5.17
N PRO A 174 -8.59 -3.22 -6.49
CA PRO A 174 -9.78 -3.79 -7.07
C PRO A 174 -9.79 -5.21 -6.51
N VAL A 175 -10.81 -5.54 -5.71
CA VAL A 175 -11.08 -6.92 -5.39
C VAL A 175 -11.44 -7.49 -6.74
N THR A 176 -10.44 -7.93 -7.50
CA THR A 176 -10.70 -8.83 -8.60
C THR A 176 -11.37 -10.01 -7.92
N PRO A 177 -12.63 -10.32 -8.23
CA PRO A 177 -13.27 -11.47 -7.66
C PRO A 177 -12.39 -12.65 -8.06
N SER A 178 -11.64 -13.17 -7.10
CA SER A 178 -10.80 -14.34 -7.33
C SER A 178 -11.78 -15.42 -7.73
N ALA A 179 -11.71 -15.89 -8.99
CA ALA A 179 -12.58 -16.96 -9.43
C ALA A 179 -12.47 -18.08 -8.40
N ILE A 180 -13.60 -18.52 -7.86
CA ILE A 180 -13.60 -19.61 -6.89
C ILE A 180 -13.08 -20.86 -7.63
N VAL A 181 -11.81 -21.20 -7.44
CA VAL A 181 -11.24 -22.40 -8.08
C VAL A 181 -11.71 -23.61 -7.29
N SER A 182 -12.65 -24.37 -7.85
CA SER A 182 -12.97 -25.70 -7.34
C SER A 182 -11.97 -26.67 -7.96
N VAL A 183 -11.28 -27.47 -7.13
CA VAL A 183 -10.22 -28.39 -7.59
C VAL A 183 -10.74 -29.77 -8.03
N GLY A 184 -12.06 -30.00 -7.98
CA GLY A 184 -12.71 -31.24 -8.42
C GLY A 184 -14.20 -31.29 -8.13
N PHE A 185 -14.88 -32.30 -8.65
CA PHE A 185 -16.31 -32.55 -8.46
C PHE A 185 -16.66 -32.62 -6.97
N LEU A 186 -17.76 -31.95 -6.56
CA LEU A 186 -18.26 -31.84 -5.19
C LEU A 186 -17.24 -31.30 -4.16
N THR A 187 -16.13 -30.73 -4.60
CA THR A 187 -15.26 -29.98 -3.67
C THR A 187 -15.99 -28.75 -3.13
N ARG A 188 -16.84 -28.13 -3.94
CA ARG A 188 -17.70 -27.02 -3.53
C ARG A 188 -19.08 -27.13 -4.16
N LEU A 189 -20.10 -27.26 -3.30
CA LEU A 189 -21.50 -27.24 -3.68
C LEU A 189 -22.11 -25.90 -3.25
N GLN A 190 -22.75 -25.22 -4.18
CA GLN A 190 -23.52 -24.01 -3.88
C GLN A 190 -25.00 -24.33 -3.89
N ILE A 191 -25.72 -23.85 -2.87
CA ILE A 191 -27.16 -24.04 -2.73
C ILE A 191 -27.88 -22.71 -2.72
N ASP A 192 -29.01 -22.66 -3.40
CA ASP A 192 -29.89 -21.51 -3.41
C ASP A 192 -31.36 -21.92 -3.39
N LEU A 193 -32.20 -21.02 -2.89
CA LEU A 193 -33.65 -21.18 -2.86
C LEU A 193 -34.27 -20.20 -3.86
N ILE A 194 -34.79 -20.76 -4.94
CA ILE A 194 -35.51 -20.02 -5.97
C ILE A 194 -36.97 -19.89 -5.53
N ASP A 195 -37.47 -18.66 -5.58
CA ASP A 195 -38.89 -18.35 -5.36
C ASP A 195 -39.70 -18.75 -6.58
N PHE A 196 -40.59 -19.71 -6.41
CA PHE A 196 -41.46 -20.23 -7.46
C PHE A 196 -42.95 -19.97 -7.15
N ARG A 197 -43.25 -19.09 -6.19
CA ARG A 197 -44.62 -18.79 -5.73
C ARG A 197 -45.53 -18.17 -6.79
N THR A 198 -44.96 -17.53 -7.80
CA THR A 198 -45.74 -16.92 -8.89
C THR A 198 -46.25 -17.94 -9.91
N ARG A 199 -45.67 -19.15 -9.94
CA ARG A 199 -46.05 -20.25 -10.85
C ARG A 199 -45.86 -21.62 -10.17
N PRO A 200 -46.52 -21.88 -9.02
CA PRO A 200 -46.27 -23.11 -8.27
C PRO A 200 -46.67 -24.35 -9.07
N ASP A 201 -45.89 -25.42 -8.95
CA ASP A 201 -46.30 -26.75 -9.39
C ASP A 201 -46.93 -27.48 -8.20
N LYS A 202 -48.27 -27.58 -8.23
CA LYS A 202 -49.09 -28.05 -7.10
C LYS A 202 -48.77 -27.24 -5.82
N ASP A 203 -48.38 -27.92 -4.75
CA ASP A 203 -48.03 -27.31 -3.46
C ASP A 203 -46.56 -26.83 -3.41
N SER A 204 -45.77 -27.08 -4.45
CA SER A 204 -44.35 -26.72 -4.48
C SER A 204 -44.17 -25.27 -4.90
N GLN A 205 -43.77 -24.45 -3.93
CA GLN A 205 -43.63 -23.00 -4.08
C GLN A 205 -42.17 -22.54 -4.16
N TRP A 206 -41.24 -23.47 -3.99
CA TRP A 206 -39.82 -23.19 -3.90
C TRP A 206 -39.05 -24.25 -4.67
N ILE A 207 -37.87 -23.89 -5.17
CA ILE A 207 -36.92 -24.84 -5.74
C ILE A 207 -35.60 -24.70 -5.00
N LEU A 208 -35.13 -25.80 -4.42
CA LEU A 208 -33.75 -25.92 -3.97
C LEU A 208 -32.88 -26.23 -5.19
N HIS A 209 -32.07 -25.26 -5.57
CA HIS A 209 -31.07 -25.43 -6.61
C HIS A 209 -29.72 -25.71 -5.97
N CYS A 210 -29.18 -26.91 -6.22
CA CYS A 210 -27.84 -27.29 -5.84
C CYS A 210 -26.95 -27.29 -7.09
N ARG A 211 -25.77 -26.68 -7.02
CA ARG A 211 -24.86 -26.62 -8.16
C ARG A 211 -23.43 -26.93 -7.74
N ASP A 212 -22.81 -27.87 -8.44
CA ASP A 212 -21.40 -28.16 -8.27
C ASP A 212 -20.55 -27.09 -8.98
N HIS A 213 -19.59 -26.52 -8.27
CA HIS A 213 -18.79 -25.43 -8.80
C HIS A 213 -17.74 -25.88 -9.82
N TYR A 214 -17.32 -27.15 -9.82
CA TYR A 214 -16.32 -27.68 -10.75
C TYR A 214 -16.93 -28.07 -12.10
N SER A 215 -17.79 -29.09 -12.10
CA SER A 215 -18.46 -29.65 -13.29
C SER A 215 -19.57 -28.76 -13.85
N LYS A 216 -20.03 -27.78 -13.06
CA LYS A 216 -21.22 -26.96 -13.35
C LYS A 216 -22.53 -27.74 -13.40
N TYR A 217 -22.53 -29.01 -12.98
CA TYR A 217 -23.74 -29.83 -12.87
C TYR A 217 -24.70 -29.22 -11.83
N SER A 218 -25.99 -29.27 -12.14
CA SER A 218 -27.06 -28.65 -11.35
C SER A 218 -28.15 -29.67 -11.05
N TRP A 219 -28.64 -29.63 -9.81
CA TRP A 219 -29.80 -30.38 -9.34
C TRP A 219 -30.88 -29.39 -8.89
N GLY A 220 -32.12 -29.64 -9.28
CA GLY A 220 -33.29 -28.89 -8.81
C GLY A 220 -34.22 -29.82 -8.05
N TYR A 221 -34.59 -29.42 -6.83
CA TYR A 221 -35.55 -30.15 -6.00
C TYR A 221 -36.75 -29.23 -5.70
N ALA A 222 -37.95 -29.70 -6.05
CA ALA A 222 -39.18 -28.99 -5.72
C ALA A 222 -39.45 -29.06 -4.20
N LEU A 223 -39.80 -27.92 -3.62
CA LEU A 223 -40.01 -27.77 -2.18
C LEU A 223 -41.36 -27.11 -1.89
N ILE A 224 -42.09 -27.71 -0.95
CA ILE A 224 -43.36 -27.18 -0.42
C ILE A 224 -43.08 -26.07 0.61
N SER A 225 -42.00 -26.20 1.40
CA SER A 225 -41.61 -25.21 2.42
C SER A 225 -40.09 -24.98 2.44
N LYS A 226 -39.67 -23.86 3.05
CA LYS A 226 -38.26 -23.50 3.27
C LYS A 226 -37.67 -24.13 4.54
N GLU A 227 -38.33 -25.14 5.09
CA GLU A 227 -37.88 -25.75 6.33
C GLU A 227 -36.51 -26.41 6.15
N ALA A 228 -35.61 -26.13 7.08
CA ALA A 228 -34.25 -26.64 7.05
C ALA A 228 -34.16 -28.18 7.03
N GLN A 229 -35.12 -28.85 7.67
CA GLN A 229 -35.18 -30.31 7.67
C GLN A 229 -35.37 -30.87 6.25
N ARG A 230 -36.35 -30.36 5.50
CA ARG A 230 -36.64 -30.80 4.12
C ARG A 230 -35.45 -30.61 3.21
N ILE A 231 -34.76 -29.49 3.37
CA ILE A 231 -33.57 -29.18 2.59
C ILE A 231 -32.40 -30.10 2.97
N ALA A 232 -32.22 -30.38 4.26
CA ALA A 232 -31.23 -31.35 4.72
C ALA A 232 -31.51 -32.75 4.16
N ASP A 233 -32.77 -33.19 4.06
CA ASP A 233 -33.13 -34.50 3.51
C ASP A 233 -32.76 -34.63 2.02
N HIS A 234 -32.97 -33.58 1.22
CA HIS A 234 -32.54 -33.54 -0.18
C HIS A 234 -31.01 -33.52 -0.34
N LEU A 235 -30.32 -32.73 0.49
CA LEU A 235 -28.85 -32.69 0.48
C LEU A 235 -28.25 -34.02 0.91
N LEU A 236 -28.84 -34.68 1.91
CA LEU A 236 -28.41 -35.99 2.37
C LEU A 236 -28.59 -37.04 1.26
N SER A 237 -29.71 -36.99 0.54
CA SER A 237 -29.96 -37.87 -0.62
C SER A 237 -28.92 -37.68 -1.72
N LEU A 238 -28.55 -36.42 -2.03
CA LEU A 238 -27.47 -36.10 -2.96
C LEU A 238 -26.12 -36.65 -2.46
N PHE A 239 -25.82 -36.49 -1.18
CA PHE A 239 -24.57 -36.97 -0.58
C PHE A 239 -24.50 -38.49 -0.48
N TYR A 240 -25.62 -39.19 -0.32
CA TYR A 240 -25.66 -40.65 -0.41
C TYR A 240 -25.32 -41.14 -1.81
N GLN A 241 -25.76 -40.42 -2.85
CA GLN A 241 -25.54 -40.83 -4.24
C GLN A 241 -24.12 -40.53 -4.73
N PHE A 242 -23.58 -39.35 -4.42
CA PHE A 242 -22.33 -38.86 -5.02
C PHE A 242 -21.20 -38.65 -4.00
N GLY A 243 -21.48 -38.83 -2.72
CA GLY A 243 -20.59 -38.46 -1.63
C GLY A 243 -20.82 -37.03 -1.13
N PRO A 244 -20.32 -36.73 0.08
CA PRO A 244 -20.43 -35.42 0.71
C PRO A 244 -19.58 -34.38 -0.01
N CYS A 245 -20.04 -33.13 -0.03
CA CYS A 245 -19.19 -32.02 -0.45
C CYS A 245 -18.21 -31.60 0.66
N LYS A 246 -17.06 -31.02 0.30
CA LYS A 246 -16.12 -30.44 1.28
C LYS A 246 -16.58 -29.06 1.76
N ILE A 247 -17.08 -28.26 0.83
CA ILE A 247 -17.54 -26.89 1.07
C ILE A 247 -18.99 -26.76 0.60
N LEU A 248 -19.90 -26.44 1.53
CA LEU A 248 -21.28 -26.08 1.23
C LEU A 248 -21.45 -24.56 1.34
N GLN A 249 -21.87 -23.91 0.26
CA GLN A 249 -22.03 -22.46 0.20
C GLN A 249 -23.51 -22.09 0.01
N SER A 250 -24.03 -21.15 0.81
CA SER A 250 -25.40 -20.64 0.67
C SER A 250 -25.43 -19.11 0.62
N ASP A 251 -26.21 -18.55 -0.31
CA ASP A 251 -26.33 -17.10 -0.51
C ASP A 251 -27.50 -16.45 0.26
N ASN A 252 -28.49 -17.25 0.69
CA ASN A 252 -29.73 -16.77 1.29
C ASN A 252 -29.74 -16.88 2.84
N GLY A 253 -29.27 -15.83 3.52
CA GLY A 253 -29.58 -15.53 4.94
C GLY A 253 -28.91 -16.40 6.02
N ARG A 254 -28.52 -15.77 7.15
CA ARG A 254 -27.89 -16.46 8.29
C ARG A 254 -28.83 -17.44 9.02
N GLU A 255 -30.14 -17.19 8.97
CA GLU A 255 -31.18 -17.95 9.68
C GLU A 255 -31.46 -19.32 9.03
N PHE A 256 -31.49 -19.35 7.70
CA PHE A 256 -31.66 -20.56 6.90
C PHE A 256 -30.46 -21.51 7.08
N THR A 257 -29.25 -21.00 6.96
CA THR A 257 -28.06 -21.85 7.04
C THR A 257 -27.87 -22.41 8.45
N ALA A 258 -28.16 -21.66 9.52
CA ALA A 258 -27.87 -22.08 10.89
C ALA A 258 -28.57 -23.39 11.31
N SER A 259 -29.80 -23.60 10.86
CA SER A 259 -30.59 -24.80 11.16
C SER A 259 -30.18 -26.01 10.31
N VAL A 260 -29.90 -25.80 9.01
CA VAL A 260 -29.35 -26.84 8.12
C VAL A 260 -27.93 -27.25 8.55
N ILE A 261 -27.11 -26.28 8.97
CA ILE A 261 -25.75 -26.47 9.51
C ILE A 261 -25.77 -27.45 10.67
N LYS A 262 -26.68 -27.26 11.63
CA LYS A 262 -26.74 -28.07 12.85
C LYS A 262 -27.00 -29.54 12.53
N ASN A 263 -27.94 -29.82 11.63
CA ASN A 263 -28.29 -31.18 11.27
C ASN A 263 -27.17 -31.87 10.46
N LEU A 264 -26.60 -31.19 9.47
CA LEU A 264 -25.57 -31.79 8.60
C LEU A 264 -24.21 -31.96 9.30
N LYS A 265 -23.81 -31.04 10.19
CA LYS A 265 -22.54 -31.16 10.93
C LYS A 265 -22.48 -32.37 11.85
N ASN A 266 -23.62 -32.82 12.38
CA ASN A 266 -23.68 -34.03 13.21
C ASN A 266 -23.33 -35.29 12.42
N PHE A 267 -23.74 -35.35 11.15
CA PHE A 267 -23.43 -36.47 10.27
C PHE A 267 -22.04 -36.33 9.62
N TRP A 268 -21.57 -35.10 9.38
CA TRP A 268 -20.31 -34.84 8.68
C TRP A 268 -19.45 -33.76 9.35
N PRO A 269 -18.59 -34.14 10.32
CA PRO A 269 -17.76 -33.19 11.07
C PRO A 269 -16.79 -32.38 10.21
N GLY A 270 -16.37 -32.93 9.06
CA GLY A 270 -15.44 -32.30 8.11
C GLY A 270 -16.07 -31.32 7.12
N LEU A 271 -17.39 -31.07 7.21
CA LEU A 271 -18.11 -30.18 6.29
C LEU A 271 -17.86 -28.70 6.62
N ILE A 272 -17.27 -27.97 5.68
CA ILE A 272 -17.05 -26.52 5.80
C ILE A 272 -18.25 -25.80 5.20
N ILE A 273 -18.89 -24.92 5.97
CA ILE A 273 -20.08 -24.19 5.51
C ILE A 273 -19.77 -22.70 5.41
N ILE A 274 -20.02 -22.12 4.22
CA ILE A 274 -19.76 -20.72 3.92
C ILE A 274 -21.10 -20.01 3.69
N ASN A 275 -21.37 -19.00 4.52
CA ASN A 275 -22.47 -18.08 4.29
C ASN A 275 -22.00 -16.98 3.34
N GLY A 276 -22.79 -16.68 2.31
CA GLY A 276 -22.54 -15.59 1.39
C GLY A 276 -22.31 -14.27 2.14
N ARG A 277 -21.33 -13.49 1.69
CA ARG A 277 -21.13 -12.11 2.18
C ARG A 277 -22.30 -11.23 1.69
N PRO A 278 -22.68 -10.18 2.43
CA PRO A 278 -23.65 -9.20 1.93
C PRO A 278 -23.21 -8.66 0.56
N ARG A 279 -24.05 -8.95 -0.46
CA ARG A 279 -24.00 -8.57 -1.89
C ARG A 279 -22.66 -8.04 -2.43
N HIS A 280 -21.92 -8.92 -3.12
CA HIS A 280 -20.96 -8.52 -4.17
C HIS A 280 -21.47 -9.04 -5.52
N PRO A 281 -21.90 -8.17 -6.46
CA PRO A 281 -22.54 -8.56 -7.72
C PRO A 281 -21.70 -9.49 -8.62
N GLU A 282 -20.38 -9.37 -8.54
CA GLU A 282 -19.48 -10.03 -9.50
C GLU A 282 -19.20 -11.51 -9.20
N SER A 283 -19.30 -11.95 -7.93
CA SER A 283 -19.15 -13.37 -7.57
C SER A 283 -20.42 -14.20 -7.78
N GLN A 284 -21.58 -13.54 -7.92
CA GLN A 284 -22.89 -14.19 -8.01
C GLN A 284 -23.45 -14.27 -9.44
N GLY A 285 -22.89 -13.53 -10.40
CA GLY A 285 -23.40 -13.50 -11.78
C GLY A 285 -23.38 -14.84 -12.53
N LEU A 286 -22.65 -15.86 -12.06
CA LEU A 286 -22.71 -17.22 -12.62
C LEU A 286 -23.91 -18.03 -12.09
N VAL A 287 -24.38 -17.72 -10.89
CA VAL A 287 -25.47 -18.43 -10.20
C VAL A 287 -26.79 -17.78 -10.52
N GLU A 288 -26.85 -16.45 -10.56
CA GLU A 288 -28.00 -15.70 -11.08
C GLU A 288 -28.35 -16.12 -12.51
N ARG A 289 -27.32 -16.34 -13.35
CA ARG A 289 -27.51 -16.92 -14.70
C ARG A 289 -28.03 -18.36 -14.66
N GLY A 290 -27.53 -19.21 -13.77
CA GLY A 290 -27.99 -20.59 -13.62
C GLY A 290 -29.44 -20.68 -13.13
N ASN A 291 -29.80 -19.85 -12.15
CA ASN A 291 -31.17 -19.73 -11.65
C ASN A 291 -32.11 -19.23 -12.74
N ALA A 292 -31.70 -18.22 -13.52
CA ALA A 292 -32.48 -17.73 -14.65
C ALA A 292 -32.69 -18.80 -15.72
N THR A 293 -31.66 -19.57 -16.08
CA THR A 293 -31.80 -20.69 -17.02
C THR A 293 -32.74 -21.76 -16.49
N LEU A 294 -32.64 -22.13 -15.20
CA LEU A 294 -33.53 -23.10 -14.59
C LEU A 294 -35.00 -22.60 -14.59
N CYS A 295 -35.22 -21.32 -14.27
CA CYS A 295 -36.56 -20.70 -14.34
C CYS A 295 -37.11 -20.52 -15.76
N GLN A 296 -36.25 -20.54 -16.79
CA GLN A 296 -36.67 -20.47 -18.19
C GLN A 296 -37.07 -21.85 -18.75
N ILE A 297 -36.47 -22.92 -18.22
CA ILE A 297 -36.73 -24.30 -18.65
C ILE A 297 -37.97 -24.87 -17.94
N LEU A 298 -38.26 -24.42 -16.71
CA LEU A 298 -39.43 -24.79 -15.91
C LEU A 298 -40.62 -23.83 -16.15
#